data_AF-A0A6J6NIT1-F1
#
_entry.id   AF-A0A6J6NIT1-F1
#
_cell.length_a   1.000
_cell.length_b   1.000
_cell.length_c   1.000
_cell.angle_alpha   90.00
_cell.angle_beta   90.00
_cell.angle_gamma   90.00
#
_symmetry.space_group_name_H-M   'P 1'
#
loop_
_entity.id
_entity.type
_entity.pdbx_description
1 polymer ?
#
loop_
_entity_poly.entity_id
_entity_poly.type
_entity_poly.pdbx_seq_one_letter_code
_entity_poly.pdbx_strand_id
1 'polypeptide(L)'
;MGRIIRERTLENGLHLKQIAVPFGVVGMVYEARPNVTVDAAVILIKAGSAALLRGSSTAAKSNEVLVNVMRSAITSVGLPADIVQLVSSHDRSTVRELLNARGLVDLVIPRGSAALIRTVVDESSVPTIETGAGVCHVYIDKDADFNKAIPIVINSKCHRPSVCNAAETLLVHEAVATEFLPLALKALAEQGVRLHGDPKSIEIAKSCGIEMVLASEEDWSTEYGVLEMNVGIVADRQSANDHINKYGTQHTESIVTESESTAAAFIANADAAAIMVNASTRFTDGEQMGFGAEIGISNQKLHARGPMGLEEMTTTTWIVTGSGQIRE
;
A
#
# COMPACT_ATOMS: atom_id res chain seq x y z
N MET A 1 -8.40 -12.10 15.86
CA MET A 1 -8.21 -12.36 17.31
C MET A 1 -8.32 -13.85 17.61
N GLY A 2 -7.35 -14.43 18.34
CA GLY A 2 -7.39 -15.83 18.79
C GLY A 2 -6.99 -16.88 17.76
N ARG A 3 -6.66 -16.50 16.53
CA ARG A 3 -6.14 -17.40 15.49
C ARG A 3 -4.82 -18.01 15.94
N ILE A 4 -4.67 -19.32 15.76
CA ILE A 4 -3.42 -20.03 16.00
C ILE A 4 -2.49 -19.78 14.82
N ILE A 5 -1.33 -19.17 15.09
CA ILE A 5 -0.32 -18.87 14.07
C ILE A 5 0.58 -20.08 13.86
N ARG A 6 1.03 -20.71 14.95
CA ARG A 6 1.77 -21.97 14.93
C ARG A 6 1.70 -22.65 16.28
N GLU A 7 1.82 -23.98 16.27
CA GLU A 7 1.70 -24.81 17.46
C GLU A 7 2.62 -26.03 17.32
N ARG A 8 3.34 -26.38 18.39
CA ARG A 8 4.22 -27.55 18.42
C ARG A 8 4.51 -28.00 19.84
N THR A 9 4.85 -29.27 20.01
CA THR A 9 5.38 -29.81 21.27
C THR A 9 6.88 -30.09 21.12
N LEU A 10 7.68 -29.67 22.09
CA LEU A 10 9.12 -29.93 22.13
C LEU A 10 9.42 -31.34 22.67
N GLU A 11 10.64 -31.81 22.45
CA GLU A 11 11.11 -33.13 22.92
C GLU A 11 11.01 -33.30 24.44
N ASN A 12 11.19 -32.20 25.20
CA ASN A 12 11.04 -32.20 26.66
C ASN A 12 9.57 -32.14 27.14
N GLY A 13 8.61 -32.21 26.22
CA GLY A 13 7.18 -32.23 26.52
C GLY A 13 6.53 -30.85 26.70
N LEU A 14 7.27 -29.74 26.56
CA LEU A 14 6.65 -28.40 26.54
C LEU A 14 5.77 -28.23 25.31
N HIS A 15 4.53 -27.80 25.51
CA HIS A 15 3.58 -27.49 24.44
C HIS A 15 3.56 -25.98 24.17
N LEU A 16 3.92 -25.58 22.96
CA LEU A 16 4.07 -24.19 22.54
C LEU A 16 2.96 -23.83 21.56
N LYS A 17 2.28 -22.72 21.82
CA LYS A 17 1.23 -22.19 20.95
C LYS A 17 1.41 -20.69 20.77
N GLN A 18 1.50 -20.22 19.53
CA GLN A 18 1.49 -18.79 19.21
C GLN A 18 0.10 -18.40 18.71
N ILE A 19 -0.51 -17.39 19.32
CA ILE A 19 -1.84 -16.90 18.93
C ILE A 19 -1.83 -15.41 18.58
N ALA A 20 -2.75 -14.99 17.72
CA ALA A 20 -2.99 -13.59 17.40
C ALA A 20 -3.72 -12.85 18.55
N VAL A 21 -3.19 -11.70 18.95
CA VAL A 21 -3.69 -10.83 20.04
C VAL A 21 -3.70 -9.37 19.57
N PRO A 22 -4.47 -8.46 20.18
CA PRO A 22 -4.57 -7.10 19.69
C PRO A 22 -3.27 -6.35 19.99
N PHE A 23 -3.03 -5.24 19.30
CA PHE A 23 -1.92 -4.36 19.63
C PHE A 23 -2.08 -3.70 21.00
N GLY A 24 -3.32 -3.32 21.33
CA GLY A 24 -3.63 -2.49 22.50
C GLY A 24 -4.31 -1.21 22.04
N VAL A 25 -3.61 -0.08 22.08
CA VAL A 25 -4.09 1.23 21.64
C VAL A 25 -3.42 1.63 20.33
N VAL A 26 -4.23 1.88 19.29
CA VAL A 26 -3.74 2.32 17.98
C VAL A 26 -4.16 3.76 17.70
N GLY A 27 -3.18 4.62 17.44
CA GLY A 27 -3.35 6.00 17.01
C GLY A 27 -3.48 6.11 15.50
N MET A 28 -4.56 6.73 15.02
CA MET A 28 -4.76 7.01 13.60
C MET A 28 -4.60 8.51 13.35
N VAL A 29 -3.63 8.91 12.52
CA VAL A 29 -3.46 10.31 12.10
C VAL A 29 -3.87 10.45 10.64
N TYR A 30 -4.90 11.25 10.34
CA TYR A 30 -5.44 11.30 8.98
C TYR A 30 -5.94 12.67 8.52
N GLU A 31 -5.92 12.88 7.21
CA GLU A 31 -6.32 14.13 6.55
C GLU A 31 -7.69 14.04 5.88
N ALA A 32 -8.44 15.16 5.91
CA ALA A 32 -9.61 15.56 5.11
C ALA A 32 -10.58 14.47 4.56
N ARG A 33 -10.69 13.31 5.21
CA ARG A 33 -11.51 12.16 4.79
C ARG A 33 -12.30 11.63 5.98
N PRO A 34 -13.48 12.18 6.28
CA PRO A 34 -14.28 11.78 7.44
C PRO A 34 -14.65 10.29 7.47
N ASN A 35 -14.71 9.62 6.31
CA ASN A 35 -14.97 8.18 6.25
C ASN A 35 -13.88 7.36 6.96
N VAL A 36 -12.61 7.81 6.91
CA VAL A 36 -11.48 7.14 7.57
C VAL A 36 -11.69 7.02 9.08
N THR A 37 -12.41 7.97 9.69
CA THR A 37 -12.81 7.93 11.10
C THR A 37 -13.57 6.65 11.44
N VAL A 38 -14.51 6.25 10.57
CA VAL A 38 -15.33 5.05 10.76
C VAL A 38 -14.55 3.81 10.34
N ASP A 39 -13.95 3.84 9.15
CA ASP A 39 -13.25 2.69 8.56
C ASP A 39 -12.15 2.18 9.51
N ALA A 40 -11.30 3.10 10.00
CA ALA A 40 -10.21 2.73 10.90
C ALA A 40 -10.74 2.27 12.26
N ALA A 41 -11.73 2.95 12.84
CA ALA A 41 -12.30 2.55 14.13
C ALA A 41 -12.89 1.14 14.08
N VAL A 42 -13.68 0.83 13.05
CA VAL A 42 -14.33 -0.49 12.91
C VAL A 42 -13.30 -1.61 12.77
N ILE A 43 -12.26 -1.41 11.94
CA ILE A 43 -11.21 -2.41 11.76
C ILE A 43 -10.44 -2.64 13.07
N LEU A 44 -10.05 -1.56 13.77
CA LEU A 44 -9.30 -1.64 15.02
C LEU A 44 -10.11 -2.31 16.14
N ILE A 45 -11.38 -1.94 16.31
CA ILE A 45 -12.28 -2.58 17.29
C ILE A 45 -12.42 -4.07 16.96
N LYS A 46 -12.61 -4.41 15.68
CA LYS A 46 -12.75 -5.81 15.25
C LYS A 46 -11.46 -6.61 15.46
N ALA A 47 -10.30 -5.96 15.35
CA ALA A 47 -9.00 -6.53 15.69
C ALA A 47 -8.74 -6.60 17.20
N GLY A 48 -9.62 -6.03 18.03
CA GLY A 48 -9.54 -6.06 19.50
C GLY A 48 -8.74 -4.90 20.11
N SER A 49 -8.40 -3.89 19.32
CA SER A 49 -7.63 -2.72 19.76
C SER A 49 -8.56 -1.52 20.01
N ALA A 50 -8.16 -0.62 20.91
CA ALA A 50 -8.78 0.69 21.06
C ALA A 50 -8.29 1.64 19.96
N ALA A 51 -9.16 2.53 19.49
CA ALA A 51 -8.89 3.47 18.42
C ALA A 51 -8.78 4.91 18.95
N LEU A 52 -7.59 5.48 18.82
CA LEU A 52 -7.33 6.89 19.15
C LEU A 52 -7.20 7.69 17.85
N LEU A 53 -8.26 8.40 17.48
CA LEU A 53 -8.41 9.02 16.17
C LEU A 53 -7.99 10.49 16.22
N ARG A 54 -7.10 10.91 15.32
CA ARG A 54 -6.68 12.31 15.15
C ARG A 54 -6.86 12.70 13.68
N GLY A 55 -8.05 13.20 13.36
CA GLY A 55 -8.36 13.73 12.03
C GLY A 55 -7.94 15.19 11.82
N SER A 56 -7.98 15.66 10.57
CA SER A 56 -7.77 17.07 10.21
C SER A 56 -8.84 17.99 10.82
N SER A 57 -8.44 19.22 11.14
CA SER A 57 -9.34 20.29 11.61
C SER A 57 -10.41 20.66 10.57
N THR A 58 -10.13 20.46 9.28
CA THR A 58 -11.09 20.70 8.20
C THR A 58 -12.30 19.75 8.24
N ALA A 59 -12.17 18.60 8.92
CA ALA A 59 -13.21 17.59 9.07
C ALA A 59 -13.72 17.47 10.52
N ALA A 60 -13.33 18.38 11.42
CA ALA A 60 -13.52 18.24 12.87
C ALA A 60 -14.98 17.93 13.28
N LYS A 61 -15.94 18.73 12.79
CA LYS A 61 -17.37 18.54 13.11
C LYS A 61 -17.92 17.21 12.62
N SER A 62 -17.51 16.78 11.42
CA SER A 62 -17.91 15.48 10.87
C SER A 62 -17.35 14.34 11.71
N ASN A 63 -16.06 14.41 12.06
CA ASN A 63 -15.39 13.40 12.87
C ASN A 63 -16.02 13.31 14.27
N GLU A 64 -16.35 14.44 14.88
CA GLU A 64 -17.03 14.49 16.18
C GLU A 64 -18.38 13.76 16.16
N VAL A 65 -19.22 14.05 15.16
CA VAL A 65 -20.53 13.37 15.01
C VAL A 65 -20.33 11.86 14.81
N LEU A 66 -19.41 11.46 13.93
CA LEU A 66 -19.14 10.04 13.64
C LEU A 66 -18.64 9.30 14.90
N VAL A 67 -17.72 9.90 15.65
CA VAL A 67 -17.21 9.31 16.91
C VAL A 67 -18.31 9.23 17.97
N ASN A 68 -19.15 10.26 18.11
CA ASN A 68 -20.27 10.22 19.07
C ASN A 68 -21.28 9.12 18.76
N VAL A 69 -21.59 8.88 17.48
CA VAL A 69 -22.44 7.76 17.04
C VAL A 69 -21.79 6.42 17.40
N MET A 70 -20.50 6.23 17.08
CA MET A 70 -19.78 4.99 17.40
C MET A 70 -19.72 4.75 18.91
N ARG A 71 -19.41 5.77 19.71
CA ARG A 71 -19.37 5.70 21.18
C ARG A 71 -20.73 5.32 21.77
N SER A 72 -21.82 5.87 21.22
CA SER A 72 -23.19 5.51 21.63
C SER A 72 -23.50 4.05 21.31
N ALA A 73 -23.13 3.57 20.12
CA ALA A 73 -23.30 2.17 19.73
C ALA A 73 -22.51 1.20 20.63
N ILE A 74 -21.24 1.52 20.93
CA ILE A 74 -20.38 0.76 21.84
C ILE A 74 -20.99 0.67 23.24
N THR A 75 -21.51 1.79 23.75
CA THR A 75 -22.15 1.84 25.07
C THR A 75 -23.43 1.01 25.12
N SER A 76 -24.21 1.00 24.02
CA SER A 76 -25.47 0.24 23.94
C SER A 76 -25.31 -1.27 24.10
N VAL A 77 -24.09 -1.79 23.87
CA VAL A 77 -23.74 -3.21 24.05
C VAL A 77 -22.94 -3.46 25.34
N GLY A 78 -22.89 -2.47 26.25
CA GLY A 78 -22.26 -2.61 27.57
C GLY A 78 -20.74 -2.46 27.59
N LEU A 79 -20.14 -1.97 26.51
CA LEU A 79 -18.69 -1.74 26.42
C LEU A 79 -18.32 -0.27 26.75
N PRO A 80 -17.10 -0.01 27.24
CA PRO A 80 -16.64 1.36 27.51
C PRO A 80 -16.59 2.20 26.22
N ALA A 81 -17.22 3.38 26.23
CA ALA A 81 -17.19 4.30 25.09
C ALA A 81 -15.77 4.69 24.68
N ASP A 82 -14.83 4.72 25.64
CA ASP A 82 -13.43 5.13 25.45
C ASP A 82 -12.58 4.13 24.66
N ILE A 83 -13.16 3.02 24.20
CA ILE A 83 -12.59 2.19 23.14
C ILE A 83 -12.37 3.02 21.86
N VAL A 84 -13.19 4.05 21.62
CA VAL A 84 -12.99 5.03 20.53
C VAL A 84 -12.91 6.43 21.09
N GLN A 85 -11.81 7.11 20.81
CA GLN A 85 -11.57 8.48 21.24
C GLN A 85 -11.16 9.36 20.07
N LEU A 86 -11.58 10.63 20.11
CA LEU A 86 -11.19 11.65 19.14
C LEU A 86 -10.23 12.63 19.83
N VAL A 87 -8.99 12.67 19.35
CA VAL A 87 -8.00 13.67 19.75
C VAL A 87 -8.38 15.01 19.12
N SER A 88 -8.31 16.08 19.91
CA SER A 88 -8.61 17.44 19.45
C SER A 88 -7.76 17.83 18.24
N SER A 89 -8.42 18.34 17.19
CA SER A 89 -7.75 18.85 15.99
C SER A 89 -7.51 20.36 16.03
N HIS A 90 -7.84 21.04 17.14
CA HIS A 90 -7.73 22.50 17.25
C HIS A 90 -6.28 22.99 17.22
N ASP A 91 -5.36 22.18 17.75
CA ASP A 91 -3.93 22.45 17.72
C ASP A 91 -3.20 21.32 16.94
N ARG A 92 -2.20 21.70 16.15
CA ARG A 92 -1.31 20.76 15.46
C ARG A 92 -0.37 20.05 16.43
N SER A 93 -0.07 20.63 17.59
CA SER A 93 0.78 20.02 18.63
C SER A 93 0.26 18.64 19.08
N THR A 94 -1.05 18.43 19.07
CA THR A 94 -1.71 17.16 19.41
C THR A 94 -1.27 15.98 18.55
N VAL A 95 -0.82 16.21 17.30
CA VAL A 95 -0.19 15.16 16.49
C VAL A 95 1.09 14.73 17.17
N ARG A 96 1.98 15.67 17.50
CA ARG A 96 3.28 15.38 18.12
C ARG A 96 3.14 14.72 19.49
N GLU A 97 2.16 15.14 20.28
CA GLU A 97 1.84 14.50 21.55
C GLU A 97 1.45 13.03 21.34
N LEU A 98 0.57 12.76 20.37
CA LEU A 98 0.17 11.39 20.00
C LEU A 98 1.36 10.54 19.51
N LEU A 99 2.19 11.10 18.63
CA LEU A 99 3.40 10.46 18.09
C LEU A 99 4.44 10.13 19.17
N ASN A 100 4.39 10.82 20.31
CA ASN A 100 5.32 10.66 21.42
C ASN A 100 4.70 10.03 22.67
N ALA A 101 3.47 9.56 22.59
CA ALA A 101 2.74 8.92 23.69
C ALA A 101 3.18 7.45 23.94
N ARG A 102 4.47 7.16 23.83
CA ARG A 102 5.02 5.82 24.03
C ARG A 102 4.72 5.32 25.44
N GLY A 103 4.23 4.09 25.55
CA GLY A 103 3.76 3.50 26.81
C GLY A 103 2.27 3.75 27.09
N LEU A 104 1.61 4.59 26.28
CA LEU A 104 0.15 4.77 26.27
C LEU A 104 -0.47 4.36 24.93
N VAL A 105 0.28 4.54 23.84
CA VAL A 105 -0.09 4.15 22.48
C VAL A 105 0.93 3.13 21.96
N ASP A 106 0.43 2.02 21.44
CA ASP A 106 1.25 0.87 21.01
C ASP A 106 1.67 0.98 19.54
N LEU A 107 0.87 1.67 18.73
CA LEU A 107 1.08 1.81 17.29
C LEU A 107 0.45 3.11 16.77
N VAL A 108 1.12 3.80 15.84
CA VAL A 108 0.54 4.89 15.06
C VAL A 108 0.52 4.57 13.56
N ILE A 109 -0.57 4.90 12.89
CA ILE A 109 -0.72 4.74 11.43
C ILE A 109 -1.13 6.09 10.81
N PRO A 110 -0.29 6.67 9.92
CA PRO A 110 -0.67 7.83 9.13
C PRO A 110 -1.51 7.44 7.91
N ARG A 111 -2.51 8.25 7.57
CA ARG A 111 -3.27 8.17 6.31
C ARG A 111 -3.47 9.58 5.74
N GLY A 112 -2.71 9.95 4.73
CA GLY A 112 -2.82 11.28 4.12
C GLY A 112 -1.76 11.52 3.06
N SER A 113 -1.37 12.78 2.90
CA SER A 113 -0.28 13.18 2.01
C SER A 113 1.06 12.55 2.37
N ALA A 114 1.96 12.45 1.40
CA ALA A 114 3.35 12.01 1.61
C ALA A 114 4.06 12.85 2.69
N ALA A 115 3.76 14.15 2.76
CA ALA A 115 4.28 15.04 3.80
C ALA A 115 3.83 14.63 5.21
N LEU A 116 2.55 14.33 5.39
CA LEU A 116 2.03 13.84 6.68
C LEU A 116 2.70 12.51 7.07
N ILE A 117 2.75 11.56 6.14
CA ILE A 117 3.34 10.25 6.37
C ILE A 117 4.79 10.40 6.80
N ARG A 118 5.59 11.21 6.07
CA ARG A 118 6.98 11.50 6.43
C ARG A 118 7.11 12.13 7.81
N THR A 119 6.28 13.11 8.16
CA THR A 119 6.27 13.70 9.51
C THR A 119 6.02 12.65 10.59
N VAL A 120 5.06 11.73 10.38
CA VAL A 120 4.77 10.67 11.34
C VAL A 120 5.94 9.70 11.47
N VAL A 121 6.53 9.28 10.35
CA VAL A 121 7.66 8.35 10.34
C VAL A 121 8.90 8.95 10.99
N ASP A 122 9.20 10.22 10.72
CA ASP A 122 10.42 10.88 11.20
C ASP A 122 10.32 11.38 12.66
N GLU A 123 9.13 11.81 13.11
CA GLU A 123 8.95 12.43 14.44
C GLU A 123 8.41 11.46 15.52
N SER A 124 7.97 10.25 15.16
CA SER A 124 7.30 9.33 16.11
C SER A 124 8.28 8.49 16.92
N SER A 125 8.09 8.50 18.25
CA SER A 125 8.73 7.54 19.16
C SER A 125 7.84 6.33 19.47
N VAL A 126 6.54 6.42 19.18
CA VAL A 126 5.62 5.27 19.10
C VAL A 126 5.93 4.50 17.80
N PRO A 127 5.95 3.15 17.81
CA PRO A 127 6.09 2.37 16.58
C PRO A 127 5.06 2.76 15.52
N THR A 128 5.47 2.76 14.26
CA THR A 128 4.61 3.14 13.14
C THR A 128 4.47 2.02 12.12
N ILE A 129 3.31 1.97 11.47
CA ILE A 129 3.17 1.31 10.17
C ILE A 129 2.85 2.39 9.15
N GLU A 130 3.78 2.66 8.24
CA GLU A 130 3.61 3.65 7.20
C GLU A 130 2.78 3.11 6.03
N THR A 131 1.94 3.97 5.46
CA THR A 131 1.37 3.74 4.13
C THR A 131 2.20 4.51 3.12
N GLY A 132 2.78 3.81 2.15
CA GLY A 132 3.77 4.40 1.25
C GLY A 132 3.21 5.22 0.10
N ALA A 133 4.10 6.01 -0.51
CA ALA A 133 3.92 6.56 -1.84
C ALA A 133 3.86 5.45 -2.90
N GLY A 134 3.37 5.80 -4.08
CA GLY A 134 2.87 4.87 -5.09
C GLY A 134 3.50 4.96 -6.48
N VAL A 135 4.82 4.95 -6.61
CA VAL A 135 5.48 4.90 -7.93
C VAL A 135 5.49 3.47 -8.44
N CYS A 136 4.37 3.06 -9.05
CA CYS A 136 4.14 1.70 -9.51
C CYS A 136 4.49 1.53 -11.00
N HIS A 137 4.98 0.36 -11.40
CA HIS A 137 5.36 0.07 -12.78
C HIS A 137 4.49 -1.02 -13.42
N VAL A 138 4.34 -0.92 -14.73
CA VAL A 138 3.92 -2.05 -15.58
C VAL A 138 5.04 -2.33 -16.57
N TYR A 139 5.62 -3.51 -16.50
CA TYR A 139 6.63 -4.02 -17.42
C TYR A 139 6.01 -4.96 -18.46
N ILE A 140 6.23 -4.67 -19.74
CA ILE A 140 5.81 -5.48 -20.88
C ILE A 140 7.01 -6.25 -21.39
N ASP A 141 6.99 -7.57 -21.15
CA ASP A 141 8.04 -8.48 -21.55
C ASP A 141 7.99 -8.78 -23.07
N LYS A 142 9.08 -9.36 -23.61
CA LYS A 142 9.15 -9.78 -25.01
C LYS A 142 8.13 -10.86 -25.38
N ASP A 143 7.72 -11.69 -24.43
CA ASP A 143 6.78 -12.79 -24.65
C ASP A 143 5.33 -12.40 -24.24
N ALA A 144 5.02 -11.10 -24.15
CA ALA A 144 3.72 -10.61 -23.71
C ALA A 144 2.62 -10.79 -24.78
N ASP A 145 1.42 -11.20 -24.35
CA ASP A 145 0.21 -11.09 -25.17
C ASP A 145 -0.29 -9.63 -25.16
N PHE A 146 -0.17 -8.94 -26.30
CA PHE A 146 -0.56 -7.54 -26.42
C PHE A 146 -2.06 -7.29 -26.17
N ASN A 147 -2.91 -8.29 -26.42
CA ASN A 147 -4.35 -8.18 -26.14
C ASN A 147 -4.64 -8.12 -24.64
N LYS A 148 -3.80 -8.75 -23.82
CA LYS A 148 -3.85 -8.63 -22.35
C LYS A 148 -3.16 -7.35 -21.88
N ALA A 149 -1.99 -7.05 -22.46
CA ALA A 149 -1.15 -5.94 -22.04
C ALA A 149 -1.85 -4.58 -22.13
N ILE A 150 -2.52 -4.28 -23.25
CA ILE A 150 -3.13 -2.95 -23.46
C ILE A 150 -4.20 -2.65 -22.39
N PRO A 151 -5.22 -3.51 -22.16
CA PRO A 151 -6.18 -3.31 -21.08
C PRO A 151 -5.54 -3.21 -19.69
N ILE A 152 -4.48 -3.97 -19.40
CA ILE A 152 -3.77 -3.93 -18.13
C ILE A 152 -3.10 -2.57 -17.91
N VAL A 153 -2.39 -2.04 -18.91
CA VAL A 153 -1.74 -0.72 -18.83
C VAL A 153 -2.80 0.37 -18.63
N ILE A 154 -3.86 0.34 -19.44
CA ILE A 154 -4.94 1.34 -19.38
C ILE A 154 -5.66 1.29 -18.04
N ASN A 155 -6.01 0.10 -17.53
CA ASN A 155 -6.65 -0.03 -16.23
C ASN A 155 -5.72 0.45 -15.11
N SER A 156 -4.44 0.07 -15.16
CA SER A 156 -3.44 0.45 -14.17
C SER A 156 -3.27 1.97 -14.05
N LYS A 157 -3.34 2.72 -15.16
CA LYS A 157 -3.23 4.19 -15.13
C LYS A 157 -4.56 4.92 -14.99
N CYS A 158 -5.54 4.56 -15.79
CA CYS A 158 -6.71 5.41 -16.07
C CYS A 158 -7.91 5.12 -15.17
N HIS A 159 -7.98 3.95 -14.51
CA HIS A 159 -9.14 3.58 -13.69
C HIS A 159 -9.35 4.54 -12.51
N ARG A 160 -8.28 4.86 -11.79
CA ARG A 160 -8.29 5.84 -10.69
C ARG A 160 -6.89 6.42 -10.53
N PRO A 161 -6.53 7.50 -11.26
CA PRO A 161 -5.16 8.01 -11.27
C PRO A 161 -4.67 8.57 -9.94
N SER A 162 -5.59 8.94 -9.03
CA SER A 162 -5.29 9.61 -7.76
C SER A 162 -5.02 8.69 -6.57
N VAL A 163 -4.87 7.38 -6.80
CA VAL A 163 -4.54 6.40 -5.75
C VAL A 163 -3.13 5.85 -5.94
N CYS A 164 -2.49 5.47 -4.83
CA CYS A 164 -1.09 5.06 -4.76
C CYS A 164 -0.74 3.74 -5.46
N ASN A 165 -1.72 3.03 -6.03
CA ASN A 165 -1.48 1.82 -6.83
C ASN A 165 -1.76 2.05 -8.32
N ALA A 166 -1.98 3.29 -8.75
CA ALA A 166 -1.99 3.63 -10.16
C ALA A 166 -0.57 3.48 -10.72
N ALA A 167 -0.44 2.96 -11.94
CA ALA A 167 0.88 2.84 -12.57
C ALA A 167 1.38 4.23 -13.00
N GLU A 168 2.60 4.57 -12.60
CA GLU A 168 3.24 5.85 -12.96
C GLU A 168 4.25 5.69 -14.10
N THR A 169 4.75 4.46 -14.32
CA THR A 169 5.73 4.15 -15.36
C THR A 169 5.37 2.88 -16.14
N LEU A 170 5.43 2.98 -17.47
CA LEU A 170 5.34 1.86 -18.42
C LEU A 170 6.76 1.53 -18.91
N LEU A 171 7.22 0.32 -18.62
CA LEU A 171 8.49 -0.21 -19.15
C LEU A 171 8.19 -1.22 -20.25
N VAL A 172 8.88 -1.13 -21.39
CA VAL A 172 8.66 -2.05 -22.51
C VAL A 172 9.98 -2.67 -22.93
N HIS A 173 9.98 -3.99 -23.10
CA HIS A 173 11.15 -4.71 -23.60
C HIS A 173 11.48 -4.26 -25.03
N GLU A 174 12.75 -3.98 -25.32
CA GLU A 174 13.19 -3.46 -26.62
C GLU A 174 12.79 -4.31 -27.83
N ALA A 175 12.72 -5.64 -27.66
CA ALA A 175 12.37 -6.58 -28.72
C ALA A 175 10.94 -6.41 -29.25
N VAL A 176 10.03 -5.87 -28.44
CA VAL A 176 8.62 -5.65 -28.79
C VAL A 176 8.25 -4.17 -28.87
N ALA A 177 9.16 -3.26 -28.54
CA ALA A 177 8.86 -1.84 -28.39
C ALA A 177 8.29 -1.21 -29.68
N THR A 178 8.84 -1.54 -30.85
CA THR A 178 8.38 -0.98 -32.13
C THR A 178 6.98 -1.46 -32.55
N GLU A 179 6.55 -2.61 -32.05
CA GLU A 179 5.24 -3.19 -32.35
C GLU A 179 4.20 -2.81 -31.30
N PHE A 180 4.58 -2.85 -30.01
CA PHE A 180 3.69 -2.62 -28.89
C PHE A 180 3.42 -1.15 -28.61
N LEU A 181 4.47 -0.31 -28.57
CA LEU A 181 4.32 1.10 -28.15
C LEU A 181 3.35 1.88 -29.03
N PRO A 182 3.35 1.79 -30.38
CA PRO A 182 2.36 2.52 -31.17
C PRO A 182 0.91 2.24 -30.76
N LEU A 183 0.60 1.01 -30.35
CA LEU A 183 -0.73 0.61 -29.88
C LEU A 183 -1.01 1.16 -28.48
N ALA A 184 -0.07 0.99 -27.56
CA ALA A 184 -0.21 1.43 -26.17
C ALA A 184 -0.30 2.96 -26.04
N LEU A 185 0.58 3.70 -26.75
CA LEU A 185 0.62 5.15 -26.74
C LEU A 185 -0.66 5.76 -27.31
N LYS A 186 -1.20 5.20 -28.39
CA LYS A 186 -2.49 5.60 -28.93
C LYS A 186 -3.61 5.40 -27.92
N ALA A 187 -3.69 4.22 -27.30
CA ALA A 187 -4.71 3.92 -26.31
C ALA A 187 -4.63 4.85 -25.09
N LEU A 188 -3.42 5.16 -24.59
CA LEU A 188 -3.18 6.08 -23.48
C LEU A 188 -3.56 7.52 -23.85
N ALA A 189 -3.18 7.99 -25.04
CA ALA A 189 -3.50 9.33 -25.52
C ALA A 189 -5.02 9.52 -25.73
N GLU A 190 -5.73 8.48 -26.20
CA GLU A 190 -7.20 8.48 -26.30
C GLU A 190 -7.90 8.62 -24.93
N GLN A 191 -7.24 8.20 -23.84
CA GLN A 191 -7.69 8.43 -22.46
C GLN A 191 -7.24 9.79 -21.89
N GLY A 192 -6.50 10.60 -22.67
CA GLY A 192 -6.00 11.90 -22.24
C GLY A 192 -4.76 11.85 -21.34
N VAL A 193 -4.01 10.74 -21.35
CA VAL A 193 -2.76 10.61 -20.57
C VAL A 193 -1.66 11.45 -21.21
N ARG A 194 -1.03 12.34 -20.44
CA ARG A 194 0.20 13.03 -20.87
C ARG A 194 1.40 12.12 -20.68
N LEU A 195 2.27 12.07 -21.67
CA LEU A 195 3.34 11.09 -21.73
C LEU A 195 4.70 11.76 -21.64
N HIS A 196 5.51 11.23 -20.73
CA HIS A 196 6.93 11.54 -20.59
C HIS A 196 7.70 10.29 -21.00
N GLY A 197 8.80 10.39 -21.73
CA GLY A 197 9.52 9.18 -22.12
C GLY A 197 10.99 9.38 -22.41
N ASP A 198 11.68 8.26 -22.57
CA ASP A 198 13.08 8.25 -23.00
C ASP A 198 13.22 8.60 -24.51
N PRO A 199 14.45 8.89 -25.00
CA PRO A 199 14.64 9.27 -26.40
C PRO A 199 14.09 8.27 -27.42
N LYS A 200 14.21 6.96 -27.16
CA LYS A 200 13.73 5.91 -28.06
C LYS A 200 12.20 5.87 -28.11
N SER A 201 11.54 6.03 -26.95
CA SER A 201 10.09 6.08 -26.83
C SER A 201 9.52 7.31 -27.55
N ILE A 202 10.21 8.45 -27.46
CA ILE A 202 9.84 9.68 -28.18
C ILE A 202 9.94 9.52 -29.70
N GLU A 203 10.98 8.85 -30.20
CA GLU A 203 11.11 8.57 -31.64
C GLU A 203 9.92 7.75 -32.15
N ILE A 204 9.51 6.72 -31.40
CA ILE A 204 8.34 5.91 -31.74
C ILE A 204 7.05 6.75 -31.64
N ALA A 205 6.87 7.53 -30.59
CA ALA A 205 5.71 8.42 -30.41
C ALA A 205 5.55 9.41 -31.59
N LYS A 206 6.66 10.01 -32.03
CA LYS A 206 6.69 10.90 -33.22
C LYS A 206 6.25 10.17 -34.49
N SER A 207 6.66 8.92 -34.67
CA SER A 207 6.29 8.13 -35.87
C SER A 207 4.79 7.83 -35.96
N CYS A 208 4.08 7.80 -34.83
CA CYS A 208 2.63 7.60 -34.76
C CYS A 208 1.83 8.88 -34.44
N GLY A 209 2.48 10.05 -34.45
CA GLY A 209 1.81 11.35 -34.25
C GLY A 209 1.32 11.60 -32.83
N ILE A 210 1.91 10.94 -31.82
CA ILE A 210 1.59 11.12 -30.41
C ILE A 210 2.59 12.08 -29.76
N GLU A 211 2.08 13.08 -29.04
CA GLU A 211 2.90 14.01 -28.26
C GLU A 211 3.48 13.28 -27.03
N MET A 212 4.80 13.39 -26.86
CA MET A 212 5.53 12.87 -25.72
C MET A 212 6.70 13.78 -25.44
N VAL A 213 6.89 14.18 -24.19
CA VAL A 213 8.00 15.02 -23.75
C VAL A 213 9.12 14.16 -23.15
N LEU A 214 10.33 14.73 -23.06
CA LEU A 214 11.47 14.03 -22.47
C LEU A 214 11.30 13.91 -20.96
N ALA A 215 11.31 12.68 -20.46
CA ALA A 215 11.35 12.41 -19.03
C ALA A 215 12.70 12.86 -18.44
N SER A 216 12.64 13.64 -17.37
CA SER A 216 13.79 13.98 -16.53
C SER A 216 14.14 12.82 -15.59
N GLU A 217 15.27 12.92 -14.87
CA GLU A 217 15.61 11.90 -13.86
C GLU A 217 14.61 11.87 -12.69
N GLU A 218 14.01 13.01 -12.35
CA GLU A 218 13.03 13.14 -11.26
C GLU A 218 11.67 12.52 -11.65
N ASP A 219 11.31 12.60 -12.93
CA ASP A 219 10.05 12.04 -13.45
C ASP A 219 9.91 10.54 -13.14
N TRP A 220 10.99 9.76 -13.27
CA TRP A 220 10.96 8.32 -13.00
C TRP A 220 10.60 7.97 -11.55
N SER A 221 10.84 8.88 -10.60
CA SER A 221 10.50 8.72 -9.17
C SER A 221 9.23 9.49 -8.77
N THR A 222 8.51 10.07 -9.72
CA THR A 222 7.36 10.95 -9.46
C THR A 222 6.06 10.16 -9.40
N GLU A 223 5.34 10.28 -8.28
CA GLU A 223 3.93 9.87 -8.18
C GLU A 223 3.06 11.03 -8.65
N TYR A 224 2.58 10.97 -9.89
CA TYR A 224 1.81 12.06 -10.50
C TYR A 224 0.42 12.21 -9.87
N GLY A 225 -0.25 11.08 -9.55
CA GLY A 225 -1.61 11.12 -8.99
C GLY A 225 -2.69 11.65 -9.96
N VAL A 226 -2.35 11.82 -11.24
CA VAL A 226 -3.19 12.35 -12.33
C VAL A 226 -2.94 11.56 -13.62
N LEU A 227 -3.60 11.90 -14.73
CA LEU A 227 -3.40 11.27 -16.04
C LEU A 227 -2.07 11.70 -16.69
N GLU A 228 -0.97 11.34 -16.06
CA GLU A 228 0.41 11.45 -16.57
C GLU A 228 1.14 10.13 -16.36
N MET A 229 2.03 9.75 -17.27
CA MET A 229 2.76 8.48 -17.18
C MET A 229 4.11 8.57 -17.89
N ASN A 230 5.12 7.96 -17.28
CA ASN A 230 6.42 7.74 -17.90
C ASN A 230 6.39 6.53 -18.83
N VAL A 231 7.20 6.57 -19.89
CA VAL A 231 7.37 5.46 -20.85
C VAL A 231 8.86 5.27 -21.12
N GLY A 232 9.36 4.09 -20.78
CA GLY A 232 10.76 3.70 -20.98
C GLY A 232 10.91 2.40 -21.74
N ILE A 233 11.95 2.30 -22.57
CA ILE A 233 12.34 1.06 -23.23
C ILE A 233 13.55 0.48 -22.50
N VAL A 234 13.43 -0.79 -22.10
CA VAL A 234 14.46 -1.53 -21.38
C VAL A 234 14.98 -2.69 -22.21
N ALA A 235 16.27 -3.01 -22.08
CA ALA A 235 16.91 -4.05 -22.88
C ALA A 235 16.33 -5.43 -22.59
N ASP A 236 16.02 -5.70 -21.33
CA ASP A 236 15.51 -6.98 -20.87
C ASP A 236 14.78 -6.86 -19.52
N ARG A 237 14.32 -8.01 -19.02
CA ARG A 237 13.65 -8.12 -17.73
C ARG A 237 14.55 -7.75 -16.54
N GLN A 238 15.88 -7.90 -16.64
CA GLN A 238 16.79 -7.47 -15.57
C GLN A 238 16.84 -5.95 -15.47
N SER A 239 16.98 -5.30 -16.62
CA SER A 239 16.94 -3.85 -16.73
C SER A 239 15.62 -3.28 -16.21
N ALA A 240 14.50 -4.00 -16.41
CA ALA A 240 13.21 -3.66 -15.82
C ALA A 240 13.23 -3.72 -14.28
N ASN A 241 13.70 -4.83 -13.69
CA ASN A 241 13.85 -4.95 -12.24
C ASN A 241 14.78 -3.89 -11.66
N ASP A 242 15.90 -3.61 -12.32
CA ASP A 242 16.88 -2.62 -11.86
C ASP A 242 16.28 -1.20 -11.88
N HIS A 243 15.50 -0.86 -12.91
CA HIS A 243 14.74 0.39 -12.97
C HIS A 243 13.73 0.48 -11.81
N ILE A 244 12.92 -0.56 -11.63
CA ILE A 244 11.91 -0.63 -10.56
C ILE A 244 12.56 -0.48 -9.18
N ASN A 245 13.67 -1.18 -8.93
CA ASN A 245 14.38 -1.12 -7.66
C ASN A 245 15.02 0.25 -7.39
N LYS A 246 15.39 0.98 -8.46
CA LYS A 246 15.98 2.32 -8.35
C LYS A 246 14.93 3.40 -8.11
N TYR A 247 13.82 3.36 -8.84
CA TYR A 247 12.86 4.47 -8.92
C TYR A 247 11.51 4.19 -8.27
N GLY A 248 11.12 2.93 -8.13
CA GLY A 248 9.87 2.53 -7.51
C GLY A 248 9.85 2.71 -6.00
N THR A 249 8.65 2.80 -5.45
CA THR A 249 8.43 2.96 -4.00
C THR A 249 8.10 1.64 -3.31
N GLN A 250 8.39 0.50 -3.94
CA GLN A 250 8.15 -0.84 -3.38
C GLN A 250 6.67 -1.10 -3.06
N HIS A 251 5.75 -0.45 -3.79
CA HIS A 251 4.31 -0.56 -3.56
C HIS A 251 3.72 -1.71 -4.39
N THR A 252 3.46 -1.48 -5.68
CA THR A 252 2.91 -2.50 -6.59
C THR A 252 3.67 -2.50 -7.90
N GLU A 253 4.12 -3.67 -8.35
CA GLU A 253 4.82 -3.79 -9.64
C GLU A 253 4.18 -4.89 -10.47
N SER A 254 3.99 -4.67 -11.77
CA SER A 254 3.36 -5.63 -12.66
C SER A 254 4.29 -6.05 -13.79
N ILE A 255 4.27 -7.35 -14.12
CA ILE A 255 4.82 -7.88 -15.37
C ILE A 255 3.69 -8.46 -16.23
N VAL A 256 3.75 -8.21 -17.54
CA VAL A 256 2.92 -8.89 -18.55
C VAL A 256 3.81 -9.77 -19.42
N THR A 257 3.60 -11.09 -19.37
CA THR A 257 4.40 -12.10 -20.09
C THR A 257 3.63 -13.42 -20.18
N GLU A 258 3.80 -14.18 -21.26
CA GLU A 258 3.35 -15.57 -21.35
C GLU A 258 4.46 -16.57 -20.93
N SER A 259 5.66 -16.09 -20.60
CA SER A 259 6.76 -16.93 -20.10
C SER A 259 6.69 -17.08 -18.58
N GLU A 260 6.32 -18.29 -18.11
CA GLU A 260 6.33 -18.63 -16.68
C GLU A 260 7.71 -18.43 -16.04
N SER A 261 8.78 -18.77 -16.76
CA SER A 261 10.15 -18.60 -16.30
C SER A 261 10.53 -17.13 -16.12
N THR A 262 10.07 -16.26 -17.02
CA THR A 262 10.31 -14.81 -16.94
C THR A 262 9.53 -14.21 -15.77
N ALA A 263 8.27 -14.61 -15.58
CA ALA A 263 7.45 -14.19 -14.44
C ALA A 263 8.09 -14.61 -13.11
N ALA A 264 8.52 -15.87 -12.99
CA ALA A 264 9.19 -16.36 -11.77
C ALA A 264 10.48 -15.59 -11.48
N ALA A 265 11.29 -15.30 -12.50
CA ALA A 265 12.51 -14.52 -12.36
C ALA A 265 12.22 -13.05 -11.96
N PHE A 266 11.17 -12.45 -12.51
CA PHE A 266 10.74 -11.10 -12.15
C PHE A 266 10.33 -11.02 -10.68
N ILE A 267 9.50 -11.97 -10.21
CA ILE A 267 9.06 -12.09 -8.81
C ILE A 267 10.26 -12.26 -7.87
N ALA A 268 11.19 -13.15 -8.21
CA ALA A 268 12.35 -13.43 -7.36
C ALA A 268 13.29 -12.23 -7.16
N ASN A 269 13.25 -11.24 -8.06
CA ASN A 269 14.10 -10.04 -8.02
C ASN A 269 13.33 -8.77 -7.66
N ALA A 270 12.03 -8.87 -7.37
CA ALA A 270 11.22 -7.73 -7.00
C ALA A 270 11.11 -7.59 -5.49
N ASP A 271 11.30 -6.37 -4.99
CA ASP A 271 11.14 -6.03 -3.58
C ASP A 271 9.99 -5.03 -3.42
N ALA A 272 8.76 -5.47 -3.66
CA ALA A 272 7.56 -4.65 -3.50
C ALA A 272 6.50 -5.34 -2.65
N ALA A 273 5.51 -4.57 -2.20
CA ALA A 273 4.42 -5.06 -1.37
C ALA A 273 3.48 -6.01 -2.11
N ALA A 274 3.29 -5.79 -3.42
CA ALA A 274 2.55 -6.70 -4.28
C ALA A 274 3.20 -6.79 -5.66
N ILE A 275 3.29 -8.01 -6.19
CA ILE A 275 3.76 -8.29 -7.55
C ILE A 275 2.62 -8.90 -8.36
N MET A 276 2.29 -8.26 -9.46
CA MET A 276 1.24 -8.68 -10.38
C MET A 276 1.86 -9.40 -11.59
N VAL A 277 1.25 -10.52 -11.98
CA VAL A 277 1.58 -11.21 -13.24
C VAL A 277 0.33 -11.22 -14.09
N ASN A 278 0.39 -10.59 -15.26
CA ASN A 278 -0.73 -10.45 -16.19
C ASN A 278 -1.99 -9.85 -15.53
N ALA A 279 -1.81 -8.91 -14.60
CA ALA A 279 -2.90 -8.25 -13.89
C ALA A 279 -2.57 -6.78 -13.62
N SER A 280 -3.61 -5.95 -13.48
CA SER A 280 -3.41 -4.53 -13.18
C SER A 280 -2.84 -4.29 -11.78
N THR A 281 -2.02 -3.24 -11.65
CA THR A 281 -1.56 -2.74 -10.35
C THR A 281 -2.73 -2.31 -9.44
N ARG A 282 -3.90 -2.00 -10.01
CA ARG A 282 -5.09 -1.59 -9.28
C ARG A 282 -5.68 -2.65 -8.35
N PHE A 283 -5.25 -3.91 -8.50
CA PHE A 283 -5.67 -5.00 -7.63
C PHE A 283 -5.00 -5.00 -6.26
N THR A 284 -3.96 -4.20 -6.01
CA THR A 284 -3.43 -4.00 -4.65
C THR A 284 -4.40 -3.16 -3.84
N ASP A 285 -5.43 -3.81 -3.33
CA ASP A 285 -6.56 -3.23 -2.61
C ASP A 285 -7.20 -4.34 -1.75
N GLY A 286 -7.47 -4.02 -0.49
CA GLY A 286 -7.97 -4.98 0.49
C GLY A 286 -9.29 -5.65 0.10
N GLU A 287 -10.21 -4.92 -0.52
CA GLU A 287 -11.49 -5.50 -0.98
C GLU A 287 -11.24 -6.44 -2.17
N GLN A 288 -10.45 -5.99 -3.14
CA GLN A 288 -10.15 -6.77 -4.34
C GLN A 288 -9.35 -8.04 -4.04
N MET A 289 -8.51 -8.03 -3.02
CA MET A 289 -7.73 -9.21 -2.57
C MET A 289 -8.47 -10.07 -1.53
N GLY A 290 -9.75 -9.77 -1.22
CA GLY A 290 -10.58 -10.61 -0.37
C GLY A 290 -10.38 -10.43 1.14
N PHE A 291 -9.69 -9.37 1.57
CA PHE A 291 -9.58 -8.98 2.98
C PHE A 291 -10.86 -8.29 3.50
N GLY A 292 -11.74 -7.88 2.58
CA GLY A 292 -13.01 -7.20 2.88
C GLY A 292 -12.82 -5.70 3.12
N ALA A 293 -11.99 -5.33 4.10
CA ALA A 293 -11.64 -3.94 4.38
C ALA A 293 -10.15 -3.80 4.71
N GLU A 294 -9.59 -2.62 4.46
CA GLU A 294 -8.19 -2.30 4.76
C GLU A 294 -8.05 -0.97 5.52
N ILE A 295 -7.04 -0.90 6.40
CA ILE A 295 -6.58 0.35 7.01
C ILE A 295 -5.77 1.19 6.02
N GLY A 296 -5.20 0.57 5.00
CA GLY A 296 -4.34 1.16 3.99
C GLY A 296 -3.33 0.14 3.48
N ILE A 297 -2.40 0.57 2.63
CA ILE A 297 -1.41 -0.31 2.02
C ILE A 297 -0.03 0.11 2.54
N SER A 298 0.67 -0.83 3.18
CA SER A 298 2.03 -0.60 3.65
C SER A 298 3.05 -1.13 2.64
N ASN A 299 4.04 -0.31 2.30
CA ASN A 299 5.20 -0.73 1.52
C ASN A 299 6.42 -1.02 2.41
N GLN A 300 6.32 -0.82 3.73
CA GLN A 300 7.41 -1.09 4.65
C GLN A 300 7.66 -2.59 4.81
N LYS A 301 8.86 -2.96 5.24
CA LYS A 301 9.23 -4.38 5.38
C LYS A 301 8.79 -5.02 6.69
N LEU A 302 8.65 -4.22 7.76
CA LEU A 302 8.39 -4.74 9.09
C LEU A 302 6.89 -4.89 9.37
N HIS A 303 6.53 -6.01 10.00
CA HIS A 303 5.18 -6.35 10.48
C HIS A 303 4.16 -6.63 9.38
N ALA A 304 3.65 -5.61 8.71
CA ALA A 304 2.62 -5.71 7.68
C ALA A 304 3.13 -5.06 6.39
N ARG A 305 2.98 -5.78 5.28
CA ARG A 305 3.39 -5.33 3.94
C ARG A 305 2.30 -5.73 2.95
N GLY A 306 1.81 -4.78 2.17
CA GLY A 306 0.64 -4.89 1.32
C GLY A 306 -0.62 -4.30 1.97
N PRO A 307 -1.81 -4.63 1.45
CA PRO A 307 -3.08 -4.26 2.06
C PRO A 307 -3.16 -4.73 3.51
N MET A 308 -3.50 -3.80 4.42
CA MET A 308 -3.55 -4.06 5.86
C MET A 308 -4.98 -4.32 6.30
N GLY A 309 -5.36 -5.60 6.34
CA GLY A 309 -6.66 -6.05 6.82
C GLY A 309 -6.69 -6.29 8.34
N LEU A 310 -7.65 -7.10 8.78
CA LEU A 310 -7.81 -7.43 10.21
C LEU A 310 -6.63 -8.20 10.80
N GLU A 311 -5.98 -9.04 9.99
CA GLU A 311 -4.88 -9.87 10.47
C GLU A 311 -3.64 -9.02 10.74
N GLU A 312 -3.37 -8.05 9.87
CA GLU A 312 -2.27 -7.10 9.97
C GLU A 312 -2.45 -6.15 11.17
N MET A 313 -3.69 -5.97 11.66
CA MET A 313 -4.00 -5.17 12.85
C MET A 313 -3.88 -5.93 14.17
N THR A 314 -3.15 -7.05 14.18
CA THR A 314 -2.87 -7.85 15.38
C THR A 314 -1.38 -8.13 15.53
N THR A 315 -0.94 -8.39 16.76
CA THR A 315 0.37 -8.97 17.06
C THR A 315 0.21 -10.40 17.57
N THR A 316 1.26 -11.00 18.12
CA THR A 316 1.23 -12.38 18.60
C THR A 316 1.74 -12.52 20.02
N THR A 317 1.23 -13.52 20.74
CA THR A 317 1.79 -13.96 22.03
C THR A 317 2.07 -15.46 22.01
N TRP A 318 3.09 -15.87 22.77
CA TRP A 318 3.42 -17.27 22.98
C TRP A 318 2.83 -17.77 24.30
N ILE A 319 2.10 -18.87 24.21
CA ILE A 319 1.60 -19.64 25.34
C ILE A 319 2.45 -20.90 25.42
N VAL A 320 3.11 -21.11 26.56
CA VAL A 320 3.91 -22.30 26.83
C VAL A 320 3.29 -23.05 27.98
N THR A 321 2.79 -24.25 27.70
CA THR A 321 2.17 -25.14 28.68
C THR A 321 3.14 -26.27 28.99
N GLY A 322 3.48 -26.43 30.27
CA GLY A 322 4.34 -27.50 30.76
C GLY A 322 3.70 -28.24 31.92
N SER A 323 4.39 -29.28 32.37
CA SER A 323 4.05 -30.12 33.50
C SER A 323 5.13 -30.10 34.59
N GLY A 324 5.98 -29.07 34.60
CA GLY A 324 7.06 -28.90 35.59
C GLY A 324 8.48 -28.94 35.00
N GLN A 325 8.64 -28.82 33.68
CA GLN A 325 9.94 -28.72 33.03
C GLN A 325 10.72 -27.50 33.56
N ILE A 326 11.98 -27.71 33.89
CA ILE A 326 12.95 -26.66 34.24
C ILE A 326 14.03 -26.55 33.16
N ARG A 327 14.72 -25.41 33.10
CA ARG A 327 15.93 -25.21 32.29
C ARG A 327 17.14 -25.41 33.19
N GLU A 328 18.02 -26.33 32.81
CA GLU A 328 19.34 -26.52 33.44
C GLU A 328 20.34 -25.45 32.99
#